data_AF-A0A7Y7HUV5-F1
#
_entry.id   AF-A0A7Y7HUV5-F1
#
_cell.length_a   1.000
_cell.length_b   1.000
_cell.length_c   1.000
_cell.angle_alpha   90.00
_cell.angle_beta   90.00
_cell.angle_gamma   90.00
#
_symmetry.space_group_name_H-M   'P 1'
#
loop_
_entity.id
_entity.type
_entity.pdbx_description
1 polymer ?
#
loop_
_entity_poly.entity_id
_entity_poly.type
_entity_poly.pdbx_seq_one_letter_code
_entity_poly.pdbx_strand_id
1 'polypeptide(L)'
;MPLAQRLPVLIASAVLGLVSMVACAILLLDHVYTKAHQSYAHTVPGVLKSDNAFRQAVLLPAFLWEYLAVSDPVEKSKLASRIAVAHAQVIAALDQYENEDVAGAQDQASLQTVRSAYARYDVVRKKVLVLADAGRPDAARDFLVAKRLVFVELVNAFDKQRWYRVDTARRNADKEAAAIRRGKRQSALMCLAIIVAIMASGLMLARKIGHALDETALIEPTATSPAALEQSNQASEYAAGAPGRSS
;
A
#
# COMPACT_ATOMS: atom_id res chain seq x y z
N MET A 1 -46.33 8.64 17.51
CA MET A 1 -45.05 9.09 18.11
C MET A 1 -45.02 10.60 18.21
N PRO A 2 -44.89 11.17 19.43
CA PRO A 2 -44.87 12.62 19.64
C PRO A 2 -43.63 13.27 19.02
N LEU A 3 -43.75 14.52 18.60
CA LEU A 3 -42.75 15.29 17.86
C LEU A 3 -41.37 15.33 18.58
N ALA A 4 -41.39 15.34 19.92
CA ALA A 4 -40.20 15.34 20.78
C ALA A 4 -39.30 14.09 20.65
N GLN A 5 -39.83 12.95 20.20
CA GLN A 5 -39.03 11.73 20.01
C GLN A 5 -38.37 11.64 18.62
N ARG A 6 -38.79 12.47 17.65
CA ARG A 6 -38.32 12.39 16.26
C ARG A 6 -36.99 13.13 16.04
N LEU A 7 -36.77 14.23 16.76
CA LEU A 7 -35.51 15.00 16.75
C LEU A 7 -34.28 14.22 17.25
N PRO A 8 -34.31 13.53 18.41
CA PRO A 8 -33.16 12.77 18.88
C PRO A 8 -32.83 11.57 17.98
N VAL A 9 -33.82 10.97 17.32
CA VAL A 9 -33.59 9.89 16.32
C VAL A 9 -32.84 10.41 15.09
N LEU A 10 -33.15 11.64 14.65
CA LEU A 10 -32.47 12.28 13.52
C LEU A 10 -30.99 12.52 13.84
N ILE A 11 -30.72 13.12 15.01
CA ILE A 11 -29.38 13.41 15.50
C ILE A 11 -28.59 12.10 15.69
N ALA A 12 -29.20 11.07 16.29
CA ALA A 12 -28.57 9.77 16.44
C ALA A 12 -28.18 9.16 15.09
N SER A 13 -29.05 9.25 14.06
CA SER A 13 -28.73 8.74 12.72
C SER A 13 -27.60 9.51 12.03
N ALA A 14 -27.53 10.83 12.22
CA ALA A 14 -26.48 11.67 11.65
C ALA A 14 -25.12 11.37 12.29
N VAL A 15 -25.09 11.20 13.60
CA VAL A 15 -23.89 10.80 14.35
C VAL A 15 -23.42 9.41 13.91
N LEU A 16 -24.33 8.45 13.76
CA LEU A 16 -24.01 7.09 13.31
C LEU A 16 -23.44 7.09 11.87
N GLY A 17 -23.94 7.97 11.01
CA GLY A 17 -23.39 8.19 9.67
C GLY A 17 -21.95 8.73 9.67
N LEU A 18 -21.68 9.74 10.52
CA LEU A 18 -20.33 10.30 10.66
C LEU A 18 -19.34 9.27 11.21
N VAL A 19 -19.72 8.49 12.22
CA VAL A 19 -18.89 7.41 12.78
C VAL A 19 -18.58 6.36 11.72
N SER A 20 -19.58 5.97 10.93
CA SER A 20 -19.40 4.98 9.84
C SER A 20 -18.46 5.50 8.75
N MET A 21 -18.54 6.79 8.42
CA MET A 21 -17.68 7.43 7.43
C MET A 21 -16.21 7.49 7.89
N VAL A 22 -15.98 7.83 9.16
CA VAL A 22 -14.62 7.83 9.75
C VAL A 22 -14.05 6.42 9.83
N ALA A 23 -14.85 5.42 10.25
CA ALA A 23 -14.41 4.03 10.27
C ALA A 23 -14.01 3.52 8.87
N CYS A 24 -14.80 3.86 7.83
CA CYS A 24 -14.48 3.50 6.46
C CYS A 24 -13.21 4.19 5.95
N ALA A 25 -12.99 5.46 6.30
CA ALA A 25 -11.77 6.19 5.96
C ALA A 25 -10.52 5.55 6.58
N ILE A 26 -10.59 5.12 7.84
CA ILE A 26 -9.49 4.44 8.54
C ILE A 26 -9.15 3.10 7.87
N LEU A 27 -10.16 2.27 7.56
CA LEU A 27 -9.96 0.99 6.87
C LEU A 27 -9.34 1.17 5.46
N LEU A 28 -9.69 2.25 4.77
CA LEU A 28 -9.15 2.58 3.46
C LEU A 28 -7.68 3.03 3.52
N LEU A 29 -7.34 3.80 4.54
CA LEU A 29 -5.99 4.27 4.82
C LEU A 29 -5.06 3.11 5.19
N ASP A 30 -5.52 2.22 6.08
CA ASP A 30 -4.74 1.06 6.50
C ASP A 30 -4.43 0.15 5.30
N HIS A 31 -5.44 -0.19 4.49
CA HIS A 31 -5.25 -1.03 3.30
C HIS A 31 -4.27 -0.44 2.27
N VAL A 32 -4.28 0.89 2.05
CA VAL A 32 -3.33 1.56 1.16
C VAL A 32 -1.93 1.60 1.78
N TYR A 33 -1.84 1.85 3.10
CA TYR A 33 -0.58 1.94 3.83
C TYR A 33 0.15 0.59 3.88
N THR A 34 -0.55 -0.51 4.20
CA THR A 34 0.07 -1.85 4.24
C THR A 34 0.59 -2.28 2.87
N LYS A 35 -0.16 -1.97 1.79
CA LYS A 35 0.19 -2.37 0.43
C LYS A 35 1.34 -1.55 -0.16
N ALA A 36 1.31 -0.23 0.02
CA ALA A 36 2.43 0.63 -0.38
C ALA A 36 3.71 0.28 0.38
N HIS A 37 3.59 -0.08 1.66
CA HIS A 37 4.72 -0.49 2.49
C HIS A 37 5.28 -1.85 2.06
N GLN A 38 4.45 -2.85 1.73
CA GLN A 38 4.93 -4.17 1.26
C GLN A 38 5.75 -4.09 -0.04
N SER A 39 5.34 -3.23 -0.99
CA SER A 39 6.10 -3.00 -2.21
C SER A 39 7.45 -2.30 -1.97
N TYR A 40 7.62 -1.56 -0.86
CA TYR A 40 8.89 -0.93 -0.47
C TYR A 40 9.76 -1.84 0.41
N ALA A 41 9.15 -2.58 1.34
CA ALA A 41 9.81 -3.37 2.37
C ALA A 41 10.59 -4.58 1.83
N HIS A 42 10.18 -5.16 0.69
CA HIS A 42 10.85 -6.33 0.11
C HIS A 42 11.63 -6.01 -1.17
N THR A 43 11.15 -5.06 -1.98
CA THR A 43 11.70 -4.83 -3.32
C THR A 43 12.99 -4.02 -3.30
N VAL A 44 13.06 -2.97 -2.47
CA VAL A 44 14.25 -2.10 -2.40
C VAL A 44 15.42 -2.81 -1.70
N PRO A 45 15.24 -3.43 -0.52
CA PRO A 45 16.34 -4.13 0.16
C PRO A 45 16.88 -5.31 -0.66
N GLY A 46 15.99 -6.08 -1.30
CA GLY A 46 16.39 -7.22 -2.12
C GLY A 46 17.24 -6.81 -3.33
N VAL A 47 16.97 -5.66 -3.97
CA VAL A 47 17.80 -5.15 -5.07
C VAL A 47 19.16 -4.67 -4.57
N LEU A 48 19.21 -3.99 -3.41
CA LEU A 48 20.45 -3.54 -2.78
C LEU A 48 21.38 -4.70 -2.34
N LYS A 49 20.81 -5.81 -1.85
CA LYS A 49 21.57 -7.02 -1.46
C LYS A 49 22.14 -7.77 -2.68
N SER A 50 21.34 -7.94 -3.73
CA SER A 50 21.79 -8.50 -5.01
C SER A 50 22.90 -7.64 -5.65
N ASP A 51 22.82 -6.32 -5.51
CA ASP A 51 23.87 -5.40 -5.96
C ASP A 51 25.17 -5.56 -5.17
N ASN A 52 25.12 -6.01 -3.91
CA ASN A 52 26.33 -6.29 -3.13
C ASN A 52 27.14 -7.46 -3.70
N ALA A 53 26.47 -8.54 -4.10
CA ALA A 53 27.11 -9.68 -4.77
C ALA A 53 27.77 -9.24 -6.10
N PHE A 54 27.05 -8.43 -6.88
CA PHE A 54 27.56 -7.89 -8.14
C PHE A 54 28.81 -7.01 -7.93
N ARG A 55 28.78 -6.08 -6.97
CA ARG A 55 29.91 -5.19 -6.65
C ARG A 55 31.18 -5.97 -6.33
N GLN A 56 31.09 -7.03 -5.54
CA GLN A 56 32.26 -7.85 -5.22
C GLN A 56 32.73 -8.67 -6.43
N ALA A 57 31.80 -9.16 -7.25
CA ALA A 57 32.12 -9.93 -8.45
C ALA A 57 32.86 -9.09 -9.51
N VAL A 58 32.50 -7.82 -9.69
CA VAL A 58 33.15 -6.93 -10.68
C VAL A 58 34.53 -6.42 -10.26
N LEU A 59 34.89 -6.52 -8.97
CA LEU A 59 36.23 -6.20 -8.47
C LEU A 59 37.24 -7.32 -8.75
N LEU A 60 36.78 -8.57 -8.82
CA LEU A 60 37.67 -9.74 -8.97
C LEU A 60 38.58 -9.68 -10.21
N PRO A 61 38.11 -9.29 -11.42
CA PRO A 61 39.00 -9.17 -12.57
C PRO A 61 40.10 -8.12 -12.36
N ALA A 62 39.78 -6.99 -11.72
CA ALA A 62 40.75 -5.93 -11.44
C ALA A 62 41.85 -6.44 -10.50
N PHE A 63 41.47 -7.14 -9.42
CA PHE A 63 42.45 -7.72 -8.49
C PHE A 63 43.29 -8.81 -9.15
N LEU A 64 42.73 -9.61 -10.05
CA LEU A 64 43.52 -10.59 -10.82
C LEU A 64 44.54 -9.92 -11.74
N TRP A 65 44.16 -8.85 -12.43
CA TRP A 65 45.09 -8.08 -13.26
C TRP A 65 46.20 -7.44 -12.44
N GLU A 66 45.87 -6.85 -11.29
CA GLU A 66 46.83 -6.28 -10.36
C GLU A 66 47.79 -7.36 -9.82
N TYR A 67 47.25 -8.53 -9.45
CA TYR A 67 48.02 -9.68 -8.97
C TYR A 67 49.02 -10.22 -10.01
N LEU A 68 48.68 -10.13 -11.30
CA LEU A 68 49.57 -10.50 -12.41
C LEU A 68 50.64 -9.44 -12.70
N ALA A 69 50.41 -8.18 -12.32
CA ALA A 69 51.30 -7.06 -12.59
C ALA A 69 52.34 -6.83 -11.48
N VAL A 70 52.04 -7.26 -10.26
CA VAL A 70 52.89 -7.04 -9.09
C VAL A 70 53.95 -8.15 -8.94
N SER A 71 55.22 -7.73 -8.83
CA SER A 71 56.36 -8.63 -8.57
C SER A 71 56.73 -8.73 -7.09
N ASP A 72 56.35 -7.75 -6.26
CA ASP A 72 56.65 -7.75 -4.83
C ASP A 72 55.85 -8.83 -4.08
N PRO A 73 56.50 -9.76 -3.33
CA PRO A 73 55.81 -10.85 -2.64
C PRO A 73 54.82 -10.39 -1.58
N VAL A 74 55.09 -9.28 -0.89
CA VAL A 74 54.22 -8.76 0.19
C VAL A 74 52.92 -8.22 -0.42
N GLU A 75 53.02 -7.38 -1.44
CA GLU A 75 51.85 -6.88 -2.17
C GLU A 75 51.08 -7.99 -2.88
N LYS A 76 51.76 -8.98 -3.45
CA LYS A 76 51.12 -10.15 -4.07
C LYS A 76 50.31 -10.97 -3.06
N SER A 77 50.81 -11.14 -1.84
CA SER A 77 50.08 -11.79 -0.74
C SER A 77 48.84 -11.00 -0.29
N LYS A 78 48.95 -9.67 -0.17
CA LYS A 78 47.80 -8.80 0.12
C LYS A 78 46.72 -8.91 -0.95
N LEU A 79 47.11 -8.97 -2.23
CA LEU A 79 46.18 -9.15 -3.34
C LEU A 79 45.51 -10.52 -3.34
N ALA A 80 46.24 -11.59 -3.04
CA ALA A 80 45.65 -12.92 -2.87
C ALA A 80 44.57 -12.91 -1.77
N SER A 81 44.83 -12.24 -0.64
CA SER A 81 43.86 -12.06 0.43
C SER A 81 42.63 -11.28 -0.02
N ARG A 82 42.80 -10.14 -0.71
CA ARG A 82 41.68 -9.34 -1.27
C ARG A 82 40.82 -10.17 -2.24
N ILE A 83 41.45 -10.98 -3.09
CA ILE A 83 40.76 -11.89 -4.02
C ILE A 83 39.95 -12.95 -3.24
N ALA A 84 40.52 -13.54 -2.20
CA ALA A 84 39.84 -14.54 -1.38
C ALA A 84 38.65 -13.93 -0.62
N VAL A 85 38.82 -12.74 -0.04
CA VAL A 85 37.75 -12.00 0.65
C VAL A 85 36.63 -11.64 -0.31
N ALA A 86 36.93 -11.06 -1.47
CA ALA A 86 35.92 -10.71 -2.46
C ALA A 86 35.16 -11.96 -2.95
N HIS A 87 35.85 -13.07 -3.18
CA HIS A 87 35.22 -14.34 -3.54
C HIS A 87 34.25 -14.84 -2.45
N ALA A 88 34.69 -14.86 -1.19
CA ALA A 88 33.84 -15.26 -0.06
C ALA A 88 32.62 -14.34 0.08
N GLN A 89 32.78 -13.03 -0.13
CA GLN A 89 31.69 -12.07 -0.07
C GLN A 89 30.67 -12.25 -1.20
N VAL A 90 31.11 -12.63 -2.42
CA VAL A 90 30.15 -12.98 -3.49
C VAL A 90 29.31 -14.19 -3.08
N ILE A 91 29.94 -15.25 -2.57
CA ILE A 91 29.23 -16.46 -2.14
C ILE A 91 28.23 -16.11 -1.02
N ALA A 92 28.71 -15.43 0.03
CA ALA A 92 27.87 -15.05 1.16
C ALA A 92 26.68 -14.17 0.74
N ALA A 93 26.88 -13.23 -0.20
CA ALA A 93 25.80 -12.39 -0.69
C ALA A 93 24.78 -13.16 -1.54
N LEU A 94 25.22 -14.15 -2.33
CA LEU A 94 24.31 -15.03 -3.08
C LEU A 94 23.53 -15.96 -2.15
N ASP A 95 24.18 -16.50 -1.10
CA ASP A 95 23.53 -17.33 -0.07
C ASP A 95 22.51 -16.52 0.74
N GLN A 96 22.88 -15.30 1.13
CA GLN A 96 21.96 -14.40 1.84
C GLN A 96 20.74 -14.07 0.98
N TYR A 97 20.96 -13.77 -0.30
CA TYR A 97 19.87 -13.53 -1.25
C TYR A 97 18.94 -14.74 -1.38
N GLU A 98 19.51 -15.95 -1.46
CA GLU A 98 18.74 -17.20 -1.52
C GLU A 98 17.81 -17.38 -0.32
N ASN A 99 18.32 -17.09 0.88
CA ASN A 99 17.59 -17.30 2.13
C ASN A 99 16.53 -16.24 2.41
N GLU A 100 16.78 -14.99 2.02
CA GLU A 100 15.95 -13.85 2.46
C GLU A 100 15.03 -13.30 1.38
N ASP A 101 15.39 -13.41 0.10
CA ASP A 101 14.80 -12.59 -0.96
C ASP A 101 14.27 -13.38 -2.17
N VAL A 102 14.52 -14.69 -2.27
CA VAL A 102 14.03 -15.52 -3.38
C VAL A 102 12.52 -15.71 -3.31
N ALA A 103 11.81 -15.16 -4.29
CA ALA A 103 10.37 -15.26 -4.40
C ALA A 103 9.95 -16.24 -5.52
N GLY A 104 9.81 -17.52 -5.17
CA GLY A 104 9.25 -18.56 -6.06
C GLY A 104 10.21 -19.09 -7.12
N ALA A 105 9.70 -20.02 -7.94
CA ALA A 105 10.51 -20.87 -8.81
C ALA A 105 11.32 -20.11 -9.89
N GLN A 106 10.80 -19.00 -10.40
CA GLN A 106 11.45 -18.26 -11.48
C GLN A 106 12.57 -17.32 -10.99
N ASP A 107 12.44 -16.79 -9.77
CA ASP A 107 13.53 -16.08 -9.11
C ASP A 107 14.65 -17.05 -8.71
N GLN A 108 14.29 -18.24 -8.21
CA GLN A 108 15.24 -19.32 -7.94
C GLN A 108 16.00 -19.74 -9.21
N ALA A 109 15.33 -19.91 -10.35
CA ALA A 109 15.99 -20.22 -11.63
C ALA A 109 16.96 -19.11 -12.08
N SER A 110 16.60 -17.85 -11.85
CA SER A 110 17.45 -16.70 -12.16
C SER A 110 18.70 -16.67 -11.26
N LEU A 111 18.55 -16.96 -9.97
CA LEU A 111 19.67 -17.12 -9.04
C LEU A 111 20.62 -18.25 -9.45
N GLN A 112 20.08 -19.42 -9.84
CA GLN A 112 20.89 -20.55 -10.29
C GLN A 112 21.67 -20.23 -11.57
N THR A 113 21.11 -19.39 -12.45
CA THR A 113 21.83 -18.89 -13.62
C THR A 113 23.05 -18.06 -13.22
N VAL A 114 22.90 -17.17 -12.24
CA VAL A 114 24.00 -16.36 -11.70
C VAL A 114 25.05 -17.23 -11.01
N ARG A 115 24.65 -18.16 -10.14
CA ARG A 115 25.56 -19.11 -9.48
C ARG A 115 26.36 -19.92 -10.50
N SER A 116 25.70 -20.41 -11.55
CA SER A 116 26.34 -21.18 -12.60
C SER A 116 27.35 -20.34 -13.40
N ALA A 117 27.01 -19.10 -13.73
CA ALA A 117 27.93 -18.18 -14.40
C ALA A 117 29.13 -17.84 -13.51
N TYR A 118 28.89 -17.63 -12.22
CA TYR A 118 29.96 -17.36 -11.25
C TYR A 118 30.89 -18.55 -11.07
N ALA A 119 30.35 -19.78 -11.01
CA ALA A 119 31.16 -21.00 -10.94
C ALA A 119 32.09 -21.15 -12.15
N ARG A 120 31.61 -20.83 -13.37
CA ARG A 120 32.46 -20.81 -14.58
C ARG A 120 33.58 -19.78 -14.46
N TYR A 121 33.28 -18.59 -13.96
CA TYR A 121 34.28 -17.56 -13.71
C TYR A 121 35.29 -17.97 -12.62
N ASP A 122 34.83 -18.64 -11.55
CA ASP A 122 35.69 -19.10 -10.47
C ASP A 122 36.74 -20.12 -10.94
N VAL A 123 36.38 -20.99 -11.90
CA VAL A 123 37.34 -21.89 -12.56
C VAL A 123 38.44 -21.08 -13.28
N VAL A 124 38.06 -19.98 -13.97
CA VAL A 124 39.03 -19.09 -14.63
C VAL A 124 39.95 -18.44 -13.59
N ARG A 125 39.37 -17.85 -12.54
CA ARG A 125 40.12 -17.21 -11.42
C ARG A 125 41.15 -18.17 -10.83
N LYS A 126 40.73 -19.37 -10.45
CA LYS A 126 41.61 -20.40 -9.85
C LYS A 126 42.75 -20.77 -10.79
N LYS A 127 42.47 -20.94 -12.09
CA LYS A 127 43.49 -21.30 -13.07
C LYS A 127 44.51 -20.18 -13.28
N VAL A 128 44.08 -18.92 -13.28
CA VAL A 128 44.97 -17.74 -13.35
C VAL A 128 45.91 -17.71 -12.16
N LEU A 129 45.40 -17.86 -10.93
CA LEU A 129 46.22 -17.89 -9.72
C LEU A 129 47.26 -19.02 -9.77
N VAL A 130 46.85 -20.24 -10.12
CA VAL A 130 47.77 -21.39 -10.24
C VAL A 130 48.89 -21.13 -11.26
N LEU A 131 48.58 -20.54 -12.42
CA LEU A 131 49.59 -20.22 -13.43
C LEU A 131 50.55 -19.12 -12.94
N ALA A 132 50.03 -18.12 -12.25
CA ALA A 132 50.82 -17.01 -11.71
C ALA A 132 51.72 -17.42 -10.52
N ASP A 133 51.24 -18.34 -9.68
CA ASP A 133 52.01 -18.94 -8.58
C ASP A 133 53.09 -19.91 -9.09
N ALA A 134 52.83 -20.58 -10.21
CA ALA A 134 53.81 -21.42 -10.91
C ALA A 134 54.89 -20.61 -11.67
N GLY A 135 54.98 -19.30 -11.46
CA GLY A 135 55.96 -18.44 -12.14
C GLY A 135 55.69 -18.21 -13.63
N ARG A 136 54.44 -18.38 -14.08
CA ARG A 136 54.03 -18.21 -15.49
C ARG A 136 53.00 -17.08 -15.68
N PRO A 137 53.33 -15.83 -15.33
CA PRO A 137 52.38 -14.71 -15.38
C PRO A 137 51.90 -14.40 -16.80
N ASP A 138 52.72 -14.59 -17.84
CA ASP A 138 52.29 -14.37 -19.23
C ASP A 138 51.27 -15.42 -19.68
N ALA A 139 51.48 -16.69 -19.33
CA ALA A 139 50.48 -17.74 -19.61
C ALA A 139 49.17 -17.50 -18.84
N ALA A 140 49.25 -16.97 -17.62
CA ALA A 140 48.09 -16.59 -16.82
C ALA A 140 47.32 -15.41 -17.46
N ARG A 141 48.04 -14.40 -17.96
CA ARG A 141 47.49 -13.27 -18.71
C ARG A 141 46.76 -13.73 -19.98
N ASP A 142 47.43 -14.52 -20.81
CA ASP A 142 46.88 -14.99 -22.08
C ASP A 142 45.61 -15.83 -21.84
N PHE A 143 45.63 -16.68 -20.81
CA PHE A 143 44.46 -17.45 -20.40
C PHE A 143 43.29 -16.55 -19.95
N LEU A 144 43.57 -15.51 -19.15
CA LEU A 144 42.56 -14.55 -18.69
C LEU A 144 41.93 -13.79 -19.88
N VAL A 145 42.74 -13.35 -20.83
CA VAL A 145 42.28 -12.68 -22.07
C VAL A 145 41.44 -13.61 -22.93
N ALA A 146 41.88 -14.87 -23.11
CA ALA A 146 41.15 -15.87 -23.88
C ALA A 146 39.78 -16.21 -23.26
N LYS A 147 39.64 -16.06 -21.93
CA LYS A 147 38.39 -16.32 -21.20
C LYS A 147 37.58 -15.07 -20.85
N ARG A 148 37.88 -13.92 -21.45
CA ARG A 148 37.15 -12.65 -21.19
C ARG A 148 35.62 -12.76 -21.31
N LEU A 149 35.13 -13.57 -22.25
CA LEU A 149 33.68 -13.75 -22.46
C LEU A 149 32.98 -14.44 -21.27
N VAL A 150 33.70 -15.23 -20.46
CA VAL A 150 33.16 -15.84 -19.23
C VAL A 150 32.78 -14.77 -18.22
N PHE A 151 33.56 -13.69 -18.12
CA PHE A 151 33.21 -12.55 -17.26
C PHE A 151 32.03 -11.75 -17.83
N VAL A 152 31.96 -11.57 -19.15
CA VAL A 152 30.81 -10.93 -19.81
C VAL A 152 29.52 -11.71 -19.55
N GLU A 153 29.56 -13.04 -19.63
CA GLU A 153 28.42 -13.90 -19.26
C GLU A 153 27.98 -13.71 -17.82
N LEU A 154 28.93 -13.59 -16.89
CA LEU A 154 28.65 -13.34 -15.48
C LEU A 154 27.91 -12.01 -15.27
N VAL A 155 28.43 -10.93 -15.87
CA VAL A 155 27.79 -9.60 -15.81
C VAL A 155 26.38 -9.66 -16.40
N ASN A 156 26.22 -10.28 -17.57
CA ASN A 156 24.92 -10.45 -18.22
C ASN A 156 23.93 -11.27 -17.38
N ALA A 157 24.40 -12.26 -16.62
CA ALA A 157 23.54 -13.04 -15.73
C ALA A 157 23.01 -12.17 -14.58
N PHE A 158 23.85 -11.34 -13.96
CA PHE A 158 23.43 -10.38 -12.94
C PHE A 158 22.46 -9.33 -13.51
N ASP A 159 22.74 -8.79 -14.70
CA ASP A 159 21.84 -7.81 -15.35
C ASP A 159 20.47 -8.41 -15.66
N LYS A 160 20.43 -9.64 -16.19
CA LYS A 160 19.17 -10.36 -16.43
C LYS A 160 18.38 -10.57 -15.13
N GLN A 161 19.05 -10.97 -14.05
CA GLN A 161 18.39 -11.12 -12.74
C GLN A 161 17.82 -9.78 -12.25
N ARG A 162 18.58 -8.69 -12.36
CA ARG A 162 18.15 -7.34 -11.98
C ARG A 162 16.93 -6.90 -12.79
N TRP A 163 16.98 -7.01 -14.11
CA TRP A 163 15.86 -6.63 -14.98
C TRP A 163 14.62 -7.46 -14.74
N TYR A 164 14.75 -8.77 -14.52
CA TYR A 164 13.63 -9.64 -14.17
C TYR A 164 12.92 -9.15 -12.90
N ARG A 165 13.68 -8.75 -11.87
CA ARG A 165 13.10 -8.27 -10.60
C ARG A 165 12.49 -6.88 -10.72
N VAL A 166 13.11 -5.97 -11.48
CA VAL A 166 12.54 -4.65 -11.77
C VAL A 166 11.22 -4.80 -12.53
N ASP A 167 11.17 -5.68 -13.54
CA ASP A 167 9.94 -5.95 -14.29
C ASP A 167 8.87 -6.62 -13.43
N THR A 168 9.25 -7.60 -12.60
CA THR A 168 8.32 -8.26 -11.67
C THR A 168 7.76 -7.29 -10.64
N ALA A 169 8.61 -6.44 -10.06
CA ALA A 169 8.22 -5.38 -9.15
C ALA A 169 7.20 -4.42 -9.81
N ARG A 170 7.46 -3.99 -11.05
CA ARG A 170 6.57 -3.13 -11.81
C ARG A 170 5.22 -3.81 -12.07
N ARG A 171 5.23 -5.08 -12.52
CA ARG A 171 4.01 -5.86 -12.76
C ARG A 171 3.21 -6.07 -11.48
N ASN A 172 3.87 -6.30 -10.35
CA ASN A 172 3.21 -6.44 -9.06
C ASN A 172 2.59 -5.11 -8.62
N ALA A 173 3.31 -3.99 -8.74
CA ALA A 173 2.78 -2.66 -8.48
C ALA A 173 1.57 -2.31 -9.36
N ASP A 174 1.58 -2.66 -10.65
CA ASP A 174 0.46 -2.43 -11.57
C ASP A 174 -0.78 -3.28 -11.22
N LYS A 175 -0.57 -4.55 -10.87
CA LYS A 175 -1.63 -5.46 -10.39
C LYS A 175 -2.22 -5.00 -9.07
N GLU A 176 -1.38 -4.56 -8.14
CA GLU A 176 -1.80 -4.04 -6.85
C GLU A 176 -2.55 -2.71 -6.98
N ALA A 177 -2.08 -1.80 -7.86
CA ALA A 177 -2.82 -0.58 -8.19
C ALA A 177 -4.21 -0.90 -8.78
N ALA A 178 -4.33 -1.92 -9.61
CA ALA A 178 -5.62 -2.39 -10.13
C ALA A 178 -6.52 -3.00 -9.04
N ALA A 179 -5.95 -3.76 -8.09
CA ALA A 179 -6.67 -4.30 -6.95
C ALA A 179 -7.14 -3.19 -5.99
N ILE A 180 -6.30 -2.19 -5.72
CA ILE A 180 -6.65 -1.00 -4.92
C ILE A 180 -7.76 -0.20 -5.60
N ARG A 181 -7.73 -0.04 -6.94
CA ARG A 181 -8.83 0.62 -7.68
C ARG A 181 -10.15 -0.13 -7.54
N ARG A 182 -10.13 -1.47 -7.58
CA ARG A 182 -11.34 -2.30 -7.35
C ARG A 182 -11.83 -2.22 -5.90
N GLY A 183 -10.91 -2.28 -4.94
CA GLY A 183 -11.22 -2.13 -3.51
C GLY A 183 -11.78 -0.75 -3.17
N LYS A 184 -11.17 0.32 -3.68
CA LYS A 184 -11.69 1.70 -3.59
C LYS A 184 -13.07 1.84 -4.21
N ARG A 185 -13.35 1.16 -5.33
CA ARG A 185 -14.68 1.19 -5.96
C ARG A 185 -15.73 0.52 -5.07
N GLN A 186 -15.39 -0.60 -4.43
CA GLN A 186 -16.31 -1.30 -3.51
C GLN A 186 -16.56 -0.51 -2.22
N SER A 187 -15.53 0.07 -1.61
CA SER A 187 -15.70 0.90 -0.42
C SER A 187 -16.42 2.21 -0.71
N ALA A 188 -16.15 2.85 -1.86
CA ALA A 188 -16.90 4.03 -2.30
C ALA A 188 -18.39 3.71 -2.52
N LEU A 189 -18.71 2.54 -3.08
CA LEU A 189 -20.10 2.08 -3.23
C LEU A 189 -20.77 1.86 -1.88
N MET A 190 -20.08 1.29 -0.89
CA MET A 190 -20.61 1.13 0.47
C MET A 190 -20.85 2.48 1.15
N CYS A 191 -19.91 3.42 1.09
CA CYS A 191 -20.10 4.78 1.61
C CYS A 191 -21.29 5.48 0.95
N LEU A 192 -21.41 5.37 -0.38
CA LEU A 192 -22.53 5.96 -1.12
C LEU A 192 -23.87 5.36 -0.67
N ALA A 193 -23.94 4.04 -0.48
CA ALA A 193 -25.13 3.36 -0.01
C ALA A 193 -25.56 3.83 1.40
N ILE A 194 -24.60 4.04 2.30
CA ILE A 194 -24.86 4.55 3.66
C ILE A 194 -25.38 6.00 3.60
N ILE A 195 -24.77 6.87 2.78
CA ILE A 195 -25.22 8.26 2.60
C ILE A 195 -26.66 8.29 2.06
N VAL A 196 -26.97 7.48 1.05
CA VAL A 196 -28.31 7.38 0.46
C VAL A 196 -29.33 6.90 1.50
N ALA A 197 -28.98 5.90 2.32
CA ALA A 197 -29.86 5.40 3.37
C ALA A 197 -30.17 6.47 4.43
N ILE A 198 -29.17 7.25 4.85
CA ILE A 198 -29.36 8.36 5.79
C ILE A 198 -30.22 9.46 5.16
N MET A 199 -29.94 9.83 3.91
CA MET A 199 -30.70 10.86 3.18
C MET A 199 -32.16 10.46 2.99
N ALA A 200 -32.43 9.21 2.60
CA ALA A 200 -33.78 8.67 2.46
C ALA A 200 -34.53 8.64 3.81
N SER A 201 -33.84 8.24 4.89
CA SER A 201 -34.41 8.23 6.24
C SER A 201 -34.77 9.63 6.72
N GLY A 202 -33.89 10.62 6.49
CA GLY A 202 -34.12 12.03 6.81
C GLY A 202 -35.29 12.62 6.02
N LEU A 203 -35.36 12.37 4.72
CA LEU A 203 -36.45 12.81 3.84
C LEU A 203 -37.81 12.21 4.25
N MET A 204 -37.85 10.92 4.59
CA MET A 204 -39.07 10.27 5.07
C MET A 204 -39.57 10.88 6.39
N LEU A 205 -38.67 11.16 7.33
CA LEU A 205 -39.04 11.80 8.59
C LEU A 205 -39.53 13.24 8.37
N ALA A 206 -38.85 14.02 7.53
CA ALA A 206 -39.24 15.39 7.19
C ALA A 206 -40.64 15.44 6.57
N ARG A 207 -40.94 14.54 5.62
CA ARG A 207 -42.27 14.42 5.01
C ARG A 207 -43.35 14.08 6.03
N LYS A 208 -43.08 13.15 6.95
CA LYS A 208 -44.03 12.76 8.01
C LYS A 208 -44.26 13.84 9.07
N ILE A 209 -43.32 14.78 9.24
CA ILE A 209 -43.50 15.94 10.11
C ILE A 209 -44.29 17.03 9.39
N GLY A 210 -43.97 17.31 8.12
CA GLY A 210 -44.73 18.26 7.30
C GLY A 210 -46.21 17.89 7.18
N HIS A 211 -46.51 16.62 6.89
CA HIS A 211 -47.90 16.14 6.86
C HIS A 211 -48.62 16.25 8.21
N ALA A 212 -47.93 15.97 9.32
CA ALA A 212 -48.53 16.06 10.64
C ALA A 212 -48.80 17.51 11.07
N LEU A 213 -48.03 18.47 10.54
CA LEU A 213 -48.23 19.89 10.78
C LEU A 213 -49.37 20.46 9.91
N ASP A 214 -49.46 20.05 8.65
CA ASP A 214 -50.59 20.40 7.75
C ASP A 214 -51.92 19.87 8.27
N GLU A 215 -51.92 18.64 8.80
CA GLU A 215 -53.12 18.02 9.38
C GLU A 215 -53.60 18.76 10.64
N THR A 216 -52.68 19.28 11.46
CA THR A 216 -53.04 20.16 12.60
C THR A 216 -53.42 21.58 12.18
N ALA A 217 -52.86 22.11 11.10
CA ALA A 217 -53.22 23.43 10.57
C ALA A 217 -54.63 23.44 9.94
N LEU A 218 -55.11 22.29 9.45
CA LEU A 218 -56.48 22.10 8.98
C LEU A 218 -57.51 21.93 10.11
N ILE A 219 -57.08 21.66 11.35
CA ILE A 219 -57.96 21.48 12.52
C ILE A 219 -58.22 22.79 13.28
N GLU A 220 -57.56 23.90 12.93
CA GLU A 220 -57.85 25.20 13.52
C GLU A 220 -58.47 26.18 12.51
N PRO A 221 -59.81 26.20 12.41
CA PRO A 221 -60.47 27.49 12.28
C PRO A 221 -61.80 27.55 13.05
N THR A 222 -61.81 27.46 14.39
CA THR A 222 -62.99 27.90 15.16
C THR A 222 -62.62 28.34 16.59
N ALA A 223 -61.85 29.41 16.71
CA ALA A 223 -61.78 30.15 17.98
C ALA A 223 -61.87 31.67 17.76
N THR A 224 -62.61 32.11 16.74
CA THR A 224 -63.01 33.52 16.57
C THR A 224 -64.17 33.61 15.58
N SER A 225 -65.30 32.95 15.88
CA SER A 225 -66.55 33.25 15.17
C SER A 225 -67.29 34.38 15.89
N PRO A 226 -67.65 35.49 15.23
CA PRO A 226 -68.39 36.61 15.82
C PRO A 226 -69.74 36.23 16.45
N ALA A 227 -70.27 35.03 16.14
CA ALA A 227 -71.49 34.49 16.74
C ALA A 227 -71.37 34.22 18.27
N ALA A 228 -70.17 33.99 18.79
CA ALA A 228 -69.96 33.73 20.21
C ALA A 228 -70.00 35.02 21.08
N LEU A 229 -69.73 36.18 20.47
CA LEU A 229 -69.80 37.49 21.15
C LEU A 229 -71.23 38.03 21.22
N GLU A 230 -72.11 37.62 20.30
CA GLU A 230 -73.50 38.05 20.28
C GLU A 230 -74.34 37.33 21.35
N GLN A 231 -74.05 36.05 21.64
CA GLN A 231 -74.69 35.30 22.72
C GLN A 231 -74.30 35.78 24.13
N SER A 232 -73.08 36.31 24.33
CA SER A 232 -72.70 36.88 25.63
C SER A 232 -73.38 38.23 25.91
N ASN A 233 -73.65 39.03 24.86
CA ASN A 233 -74.37 40.30 25.02
C ASN A 233 -75.88 40.09 25.26
N GLN A 234 -76.52 39.12 24.60
CA GLN A 234 -77.92 38.80 24.88
C GLN A 234 -78.15 38.22 26.28
N ALA A 235 -77.18 37.48 26.83
CA ALA A 235 -77.24 36.98 28.21
C ALA A 235 -77.11 38.12 29.25
N SER A 236 -76.41 39.21 28.92
CA SER A 236 -76.26 40.39 29.77
C SER A 236 -77.53 41.25 29.82
N GLU A 237 -78.27 41.38 28.71
CA GLU A 237 -79.50 42.19 28.66
C GLU A 237 -80.69 41.53 29.37
N TYR A 238 -80.75 40.20 29.44
CA TYR A 238 -81.81 39.48 30.17
C TYR A 238 -81.66 39.55 31.70
N ALA A 239 -80.47 39.82 32.24
CA ALA A 239 -80.23 39.91 33.68
C ALA A 239 -80.60 41.29 34.29
N ALA A 240 -80.79 42.33 33.47
CA ALA A 240 -81.08 43.70 33.93
C ALA A 240 -82.58 44.07 33.95
N GLY A 241 -83.48 43.15 33.57
CA GLY A 241 -84.88 43.45 33.25
C GLY A 241 -85.96 42.77 34.11
N ALA A 242 -85.69 42.32 35.34
CA ALA A 242 -86.72 41.71 36.21
C ALA A 242 -87.18 42.68 37.32
N PRO A 243 -88.44 43.17 37.30
CA PRO A 243 -89.01 44.05 38.33
C PRO A 243 -89.43 43.28 39.59
N GLY A 244 -89.26 43.91 40.75
CA GLY A 244 -89.65 43.37 42.05
C GLY A 244 -91.17 43.24 42.26
N ARG A 245 -91.55 42.35 43.18
CA ARG A 245 -92.86 42.23 43.87
C ARG A 245 -92.66 41.31 45.08
N SER A 246 -92.61 41.79 46.32
CA SER A 246 -93.74 42.10 47.23
C SER A 246 -94.69 40.93 47.49
N SER A 247 -94.53 40.23 48.61
CA SER A 247 -95.54 40.01 49.67
C SER A 247 -94.80 39.68 50.95
#